data_AF-A0A1H5CBS4-F1
#
_entry.id   AF-A0A1H5CBS4-F1
#
_cell.length_a   1.000
_cell.length_b   1.000
_cell.length_c   1.000
_cell.angle_alpha   90.00
_cell.angle_beta   90.00
_cell.angle_gamma   90.00
#
_symmetry.space_group_name_H-M   'P 1'
#
loop_
_entity.id
_entity.type
_entity.pdbx_description
1 polymer ?
#
loop_
_entity_poly.entity_id
_entity_poly.type
_entity_poly.pdbx_seq_one_letter_code
_entity_poly.pdbx_strand_id
1 'polypeptide(L)'
;MAVGTAWTTLAERQGARAWLARHGVAVDEPAPLLAVRLGARELATRSYPAYGVLSGVVWAFALVPLIPVLARFLVFAVVCTAFPLLQWRRVWRADRAAARLVPPGARPSLRVAAGQVGWWYLGAVATTFAGGVVLCAVFAAHPAGWAAALVIGAASMTPVLGRALRAPVIAEDEASLAVDAALRAYDVRAFATPFAFQFFAWIDLSTSWPWPPARFVPAIGYFVLVGAVIVGAARAARRAGLPPGHYGTVTS
;
A
#
# COMPACT_ATOMS: atom_id res chain seq x y z
N MET A 1 30.19 -19.81 15.52
CA MET A 1 30.08 -18.35 15.26
C MET A 1 28.68 -17.89 15.65
N ALA A 2 28.55 -17.22 16.80
CA ALA A 2 27.26 -16.85 17.42
C ALA A 2 27.12 -15.32 17.56
N VAL A 3 27.38 -14.58 16.46
CA VAL A 3 27.31 -13.10 16.44
C VAL A 3 26.01 -12.58 15.79
N GLY A 4 25.12 -13.47 15.34
CA GLY A 4 23.92 -13.11 14.57
C GLY A 4 22.66 -12.73 15.37
N THR A 5 22.54 -13.15 16.64
CA THR A 5 21.28 -13.00 17.40
C THR A 5 21.09 -11.62 18.05
N ALA A 6 22.14 -10.81 18.16
CA ALA A 6 22.11 -9.51 18.83
C ALA A 6 21.38 -8.40 18.04
N TRP A 7 21.10 -8.61 16.74
CA TRP A 7 20.66 -7.53 15.83
C TRP A 7 19.15 -7.48 15.60
N THR A 8 18.39 -8.48 16.06
CA THR A 8 16.94 -8.56 15.83
C THR A 8 16.17 -8.57 17.15
N THR A 9 15.23 -7.64 17.27
CA THR A 9 14.34 -7.58 18.43
C THR A 9 13.40 -8.79 18.45
N LEU A 10 12.92 -9.17 19.64
CA LEU A 10 11.92 -10.23 19.78
C LEU A 10 10.65 -9.91 18.96
N ALA A 11 10.24 -8.64 18.93
CA ALA A 11 9.08 -8.17 18.19
C ALA A 11 9.25 -8.34 16.66
N GLU A 12 10.43 -8.06 16.13
CA GLU A 12 10.74 -8.27 14.71
C GLU A 12 10.70 -9.75 14.35
N ARG A 13 11.29 -10.62 15.18
CA ARG A 13 11.25 -12.08 14.98
C ARG A 13 9.81 -12.61 15.00
N GLN A 14 9.01 -12.21 15.99
CA GLN A 14 7.60 -12.61 16.06
C GLN A 14 6.77 -12.10 14.88
N GLY A 15 6.99 -10.84 14.46
CA GLY A 15 6.34 -10.27 13.28
C GLY A 15 6.70 -11.04 12.01
N ALA A 16 7.98 -11.37 11.82
CA ALA A 16 8.44 -12.15 10.69
C ALA A 16 7.84 -13.56 10.65
N ARG A 17 7.81 -14.27 11.80
CA ARG A 17 7.13 -15.57 11.91
C ARG A 17 5.66 -15.47 11.53
N ALA A 18 4.94 -14.48 12.07
CA ALA A 18 3.53 -14.26 11.77
C ALA A 18 3.31 -13.96 10.27
N TRP A 19 4.20 -13.18 9.65
CA TRP A 19 4.12 -12.91 8.22
C TRP A 19 4.35 -14.17 7.39
N LEU A 20 5.41 -14.93 7.69
CA LEU A 20 5.75 -16.18 6.99
C LEU A 20 4.64 -17.22 7.12
N ALA A 21 4.10 -17.40 8.33
CA ALA A 21 3.01 -18.35 8.60
C ALA A 21 1.77 -18.04 7.75
N ARG A 22 1.42 -16.76 7.59
CA ARG A 22 0.30 -16.35 6.71
C ARG A 22 0.56 -16.57 5.22
N HIS A 23 1.82 -16.76 4.83
CA HIS A 23 2.21 -17.13 3.46
C HIS A 23 2.56 -18.62 3.34
N GLY A 24 2.15 -19.44 4.31
CA GLY A 24 2.27 -20.90 4.27
C GLY A 24 3.65 -21.44 4.67
N VAL A 25 4.51 -20.61 5.26
CA VAL A 25 5.86 -21.03 5.68
C VAL A 25 5.95 -20.99 7.20
N ALA A 26 6.12 -22.15 7.83
CA ALA A 26 6.38 -22.26 9.27
C ALA A 26 7.89 -22.25 9.53
N VAL A 27 8.36 -21.36 10.40
CA VAL A 27 9.76 -21.22 10.79
C VAL A 27 9.84 -20.88 12.26
N ASP A 28 10.73 -21.54 12.99
CA ASP A 28 10.98 -21.26 14.39
C ASP A 28 11.94 -20.08 14.56
N GLU A 29 13.03 -19.99 13.80
CA GLU A 29 13.87 -18.79 13.80
C GLU A 29 14.06 -18.24 12.38
N PRO A 30 13.36 -17.14 12.02
CA PRO A 30 13.55 -16.49 10.72
C PRO A 30 15.00 -16.01 10.57
N ALA A 31 15.53 -16.09 9.35
CA ALA A 31 16.84 -15.51 9.04
C ALA A 31 16.90 -14.03 9.49
N PRO A 32 18.02 -13.52 10.05
CA PRO A 32 18.08 -12.18 10.64
C PRO A 32 17.66 -11.06 9.68
N LEU A 33 18.05 -11.16 8.40
CA LEU A 33 17.64 -10.22 7.37
C LEU A 33 16.11 -10.18 7.19
N LEU A 34 15.49 -11.37 7.13
CA LEU A 34 14.04 -11.52 7.01
C LEU A 34 13.33 -11.02 8.27
N ALA A 35 13.88 -11.29 9.45
CA ALA A 35 13.34 -10.82 10.71
C ALA A 35 13.19 -9.29 10.75
N VAL A 36 14.24 -8.54 10.40
CA VAL A 36 14.19 -7.07 10.34
C VAL A 36 13.16 -6.59 9.31
N ARG A 37 13.22 -7.11 8.08
CA ARG A 37 12.39 -6.61 6.97
C ARG A 37 10.91 -6.94 7.14
N LEU A 38 10.59 -8.18 7.50
CA LEU A 38 9.21 -8.63 7.69
C LEU A 38 8.63 -8.09 9.01
N GLY A 39 9.43 -8.10 10.08
CA GLY A 39 9.05 -7.59 11.38
C GLY A 39 8.64 -6.12 11.35
N ALA A 40 9.45 -5.27 10.70
CA ALA A 40 9.12 -3.85 10.55
C ALA A 40 7.81 -3.60 9.82
N ARG A 41 7.48 -4.43 8.81
CA ARG A 41 6.24 -4.33 8.04
C ARG A 41 5.03 -4.74 8.86
N GLU A 42 5.14 -5.83 9.62
CA GLU A 42 4.06 -6.26 10.51
C GLU A 42 3.78 -5.28 11.63
N LEU A 43 4.82 -4.72 12.24
CA LEU A 43 4.65 -3.68 13.25
C LEU A 43 4.00 -2.43 12.65
N ALA A 44 4.39 -2.04 11.43
CA ALA A 44 3.82 -0.90 10.74
C ALA A 44 2.33 -1.11 10.39
N THR A 45 1.94 -2.33 9.98
CA THR A 45 0.56 -2.64 9.58
C THR A 45 -0.36 -2.99 10.74
N ARG A 46 0.16 -3.31 11.93
CA ARG A 46 -0.65 -3.60 13.14
C ARG A 46 -1.63 -2.49 13.52
N SER A 47 -1.32 -1.24 13.16
CA SER A 47 -2.15 -0.06 13.43
C SER A 47 -3.21 0.22 12.36
N TYR A 48 -3.26 -0.57 11.29
CA TYR A 48 -4.19 -0.34 10.17
C TYR A 48 -5.67 -0.51 10.52
N PRO A 49 -6.09 -1.44 11.41
CA PRO A 49 -7.48 -1.50 11.85
C PRO A 49 -7.92 -0.18 12.50
N ALA A 50 -7.10 0.37 13.40
CA ALA A 50 -7.38 1.66 14.05
C ALA A 50 -7.39 2.81 13.04
N TYR A 51 -6.47 2.80 12.07
CA TYR A 51 -6.46 3.76 10.96
C TYR A 51 -7.71 3.67 10.06
N GLY A 52 -8.21 2.46 9.83
CA GLY A 52 -9.46 2.24 9.10
C GLY A 52 -10.65 2.87 9.83
N VAL A 53 -10.75 2.68 11.14
CA VAL A 53 -11.76 3.33 11.99
C VAL A 53 -11.61 4.86 11.93
N LEU A 54 -10.40 5.38 12.10
CA LEU A 54 -10.14 6.82 12.02
C LEU A 54 -10.54 7.39 10.67
N SER A 55 -10.18 6.71 9.58
CA SER A 55 -10.53 7.12 8.22
C SER A 55 -12.06 7.10 8.01
N GLY A 56 -12.77 6.12 8.57
CA GLY A 56 -14.23 6.06 8.56
C GLY A 56 -14.89 7.20 9.35
N VAL A 57 -14.33 7.57 10.51
CA VAL A 57 -14.80 8.71 11.30
C VAL A 57 -14.58 10.03 10.55
N VAL A 58 -13.39 10.23 9.98
CA VAL A 58 -13.07 11.42 9.18
C VAL A 58 -13.97 11.50 7.95
N TRP A 59 -14.24 10.36 7.31
CA TRP A 59 -15.20 10.27 6.21
C TRP A 59 -16.61 10.69 6.62
N ALA A 60 -17.14 10.14 7.71
CA ALA A 60 -18.46 10.50 8.23
C ALA A 60 -18.55 11.99 8.55
N PHE A 61 -17.49 12.57 9.12
CA PHE A 61 -17.40 14.00 9.39
C PHE A 61 -17.36 14.83 8.10
N ALA A 62 -16.63 14.37 7.06
CA ALA A 62 -16.59 15.02 5.76
C ALA A 62 -17.96 15.07 5.05
N LEU A 63 -18.90 14.18 5.39
CA LEU A 63 -20.26 14.22 4.86
C LEU A 63 -21.16 15.27 5.55
N VAL A 64 -20.72 15.85 6.68
CA VAL A 64 -21.50 16.87 7.41
C VAL A 64 -21.53 18.19 6.62
N PRO A 65 -22.72 18.78 6.37
CA PRO A 65 -22.86 19.93 5.49
C PRO A 65 -22.17 21.22 5.98
N LEU A 66 -21.87 21.34 7.27
CA LEU A 66 -21.29 22.55 7.88
C LEU A 66 -19.82 22.82 7.48
N ILE A 67 -19.12 21.83 6.92
CA ILE A 67 -17.71 21.97 6.59
C ILE A 67 -17.58 22.51 5.15
N PRO A 68 -16.71 23.50 4.87
CA PRO A 68 -16.44 23.91 3.49
C PRO A 68 -15.96 22.73 2.62
N VAL A 69 -16.46 22.62 1.38
CA VAL A 69 -16.15 21.46 0.51
C VAL A 69 -14.65 21.27 0.30
N LEU A 70 -13.92 22.36 0.08
CA LEU A 70 -12.46 22.32 -0.04
C LEU A 70 -11.78 21.74 1.21
N ALA A 71 -12.25 22.10 2.41
CA ALA A 71 -11.70 21.59 3.66
C ALA A 71 -11.94 20.07 3.81
N ARG A 72 -13.10 19.57 3.35
CA ARG A 72 -13.40 18.12 3.33
C ARG A 72 -12.39 17.35 2.48
N PHE A 73 -12.12 17.83 1.26
CA PHE A 73 -11.13 17.23 0.37
C PHE A 73 -9.75 17.18 1.01
N LEU A 74 -9.29 18.32 1.57
CA LEU A 74 -7.95 18.42 2.13
C LEU A 74 -7.79 17.56 3.38
N VAL A 75 -8.75 17.60 4.32
CA VAL A 75 -8.70 16.78 5.53
C VAL A 75 -8.67 15.30 5.18
N PHE A 76 -9.56 14.84 4.28
CA PHE A 76 -9.57 13.44 3.88
C PHE A 76 -8.30 13.05 3.13
N ALA A 77 -7.80 13.89 2.21
CA ALA A 77 -6.55 13.65 1.50
C ALA A 77 -5.35 13.54 2.46
N VAL A 78 -5.23 14.46 3.42
CA VAL A 78 -4.14 14.46 4.40
C VAL A 78 -4.20 13.20 5.27
N VAL A 79 -5.38 12.85 5.79
CA VAL A 79 -5.55 11.63 6.60
C VAL A 79 -5.19 10.39 5.79
N CYS A 80 -5.68 10.30 4.55
CA CYS A 80 -5.44 9.16 3.67
C CYS A 80 -3.99 9.02 3.19
N THR A 81 -3.19 10.08 3.25
CA THR A 81 -1.81 10.09 2.75
C THR A 81 -0.76 10.10 3.85
N ALA A 82 -0.96 10.89 4.91
CA ALA A 82 0.04 11.10 5.94
C ALA A 82 0.33 9.82 6.74
N PHE A 83 -0.72 9.08 7.13
CA PHE A 83 -0.54 7.87 7.93
C PHE A 83 0.17 6.76 7.15
N PRO A 84 -0.27 6.34 5.94
CA PRO A 84 0.46 5.34 5.16
C PRO A 84 1.91 5.74 4.87
N LEU A 85 2.16 7.01 4.55
CA LEU A 85 3.51 7.53 4.33
C LEU A 85 4.39 7.48 5.58
N LEU A 86 3.84 7.78 6.75
CA LEU A 86 4.57 7.69 8.01
C LEU A 86 4.96 6.24 8.31
N GLN A 87 4.03 5.30 8.11
CA GLN A 87 4.31 3.88 8.29
C GLN A 87 5.33 3.36 7.28
N TRP A 88 5.20 3.76 6.01
CA TRP A 88 6.19 3.44 4.98
C TRP A 88 7.57 3.99 5.29
N ARG A 89 7.67 5.22 5.82
CA ARG A 89 8.95 5.81 6.24
C ARG A 89 9.64 4.97 7.33
N ARG A 90 8.88 4.35 8.23
CA ARG A 90 9.43 3.44 9.25
C ARG A 90 9.99 2.16 8.61
N VAL A 91 9.21 1.52 7.73
CA VAL A 91 9.65 0.35 6.96
C VAL A 91 10.89 0.66 6.13
N TRP A 92 10.92 1.83 5.48
CA TRP A 92 12.07 2.26 4.68
C TRP A 92 13.34 2.44 5.51
N ARG A 93 13.24 2.93 6.75
CA ARG A 93 14.40 3.04 7.66
C ARG A 93 14.92 1.64 8.03
N ALA A 94 14.03 0.69 8.31
CA ALA A 94 14.40 -0.70 8.58
C ALA A 94 15.07 -1.35 7.36
N ASP A 95 14.50 -1.18 6.16
CA ASP A 95 15.11 -1.67 4.91
C ASP A 95 16.49 -1.04 4.65
N ARG A 96 16.69 0.25 5.00
CA ARG A 96 18.00 0.89 4.91
C ARG A 96 19.01 0.32 5.91
N ALA A 97 18.57 -0.08 7.10
CA ALA A 97 19.43 -0.76 8.05
C ALA A 97 19.79 -2.17 7.55
N ALA A 98 18.80 -2.92 7.06
CA ALA A 98 18.99 -4.25 6.45
C ALA A 98 19.93 -4.20 5.24
N ALA A 99 19.80 -3.21 4.37
CA ALA A 99 20.67 -3.03 3.20
C ALA A 99 22.14 -2.72 3.55
N ARG A 100 22.46 -2.42 4.81
CA ARG A 100 23.86 -2.27 5.27
C ARG A 100 24.49 -3.60 5.68
N LEU A 101 23.68 -4.63 5.90
CA LEU A 101 24.13 -5.96 6.31
C LEU A 101 24.54 -6.83 5.12
N VAL A 102 24.04 -6.51 3.94
CA VAL A 102 24.20 -7.31 2.72
C VAL A 102 24.65 -6.41 1.57
N PRO A 103 25.58 -6.85 0.72
CA PRO A 103 25.89 -6.15 -0.52
C PRO A 103 24.62 -5.89 -1.34
N PRO A 104 24.46 -4.69 -1.92
CA PRO A 104 23.29 -4.39 -2.73
C PRO A 104 23.25 -5.30 -3.96
N GLY A 105 22.13 -6.02 -4.14
CA GLY A 105 21.90 -6.84 -5.32
C GLY A 105 21.62 -6.00 -6.58
N ALA A 106 21.52 -6.68 -7.72
CA ALA A 106 21.14 -6.04 -8.97
C ALA A 106 19.78 -5.34 -8.86
N ARG A 107 19.60 -4.23 -9.58
CA ARG A 107 18.29 -3.61 -9.73
C ARG A 107 17.48 -4.44 -10.74
N PRO A 108 16.25 -4.85 -10.40
CA PRO A 108 15.41 -5.52 -11.37
C PRO A 108 15.10 -4.58 -12.53
N SER A 109 14.92 -5.12 -13.73
CA SER A 109 14.41 -4.32 -14.85
C SER A 109 13.01 -3.80 -14.51
N LEU A 110 12.63 -2.65 -15.07
CA LEU A 110 11.33 -2.04 -14.79
C LEU A 110 10.17 -3.00 -15.07
N ARG A 111 10.28 -3.82 -16.12
CA ARG A 111 9.26 -4.82 -16.50
C ARG A 111 9.13 -5.91 -15.44
N VAL A 112 10.24 -6.40 -14.89
CA VAL A 112 10.23 -7.40 -13.81
C VAL A 112 9.64 -6.80 -12.54
N ALA A 113 10.08 -5.61 -12.16
CA ALA A 113 9.58 -4.94 -10.96
C ALA A 113 8.08 -4.60 -11.06
N ALA A 114 7.61 -4.18 -12.25
CA ALA A 114 6.20 -3.97 -12.53
C ALA A 114 5.39 -5.28 -12.46
N GLY A 115 5.95 -6.39 -12.96
CA GLY A 115 5.38 -7.72 -12.82
C GLY A 115 5.25 -8.17 -11.36
N GLN A 116 6.27 -7.89 -10.54
CA GLN A 116 6.29 -8.18 -9.09
C GLN A 116 5.22 -7.37 -8.35
N VAL A 117 5.13 -6.06 -8.60
CA VAL A 117 4.07 -5.20 -8.06
C VAL A 117 2.68 -5.70 -8.48
N GLY A 118 2.59 -6.18 -9.73
CA GLY A 118 1.40 -6.74 -10.35
C GLY A 118 0.69 -5.73 -11.23
N TRP A 119 0.46 -6.10 -12.48
CA TRP A 119 -0.20 -5.27 -13.48
C TRP A 119 -1.61 -4.84 -13.05
N TRP A 120 -2.33 -5.67 -12.29
CA TRP A 120 -3.64 -5.32 -11.73
C TRP A 120 -3.57 -4.11 -10.79
N TYR A 121 -2.53 -4.03 -9.95
CA TYR A 121 -2.35 -2.89 -9.06
C TYR A 121 -2.00 -1.63 -9.85
N LEU A 122 -1.10 -1.74 -10.84
CA LEU A 122 -0.75 -0.60 -11.70
C LEU A 122 -1.95 -0.10 -12.50
N GLY A 123 -2.78 -1.03 -13.00
CA GLY A 123 -4.08 -0.71 -13.59
C GLY A 123 -5.00 0.01 -12.61
N ALA A 124 -5.12 -0.46 -11.36
CA ALA A 124 -5.91 0.20 -10.33
C ALA A 124 -5.46 1.65 -10.10
N VAL A 125 -4.15 1.88 -9.99
CA VAL A 125 -3.57 3.22 -9.83
C VAL A 125 -3.90 4.09 -11.03
N ALA A 126 -3.62 3.60 -12.24
CA ALA A 126 -3.88 4.34 -13.47
C ALA A 126 -5.37 4.69 -13.62
N THR A 127 -6.27 3.71 -13.45
CA THR A 127 -7.72 3.92 -13.53
C THR A 127 -8.20 4.89 -12.46
N THR A 128 -7.68 4.81 -11.22
CA THR A 128 -8.10 5.72 -10.14
C THR A 128 -7.75 7.17 -10.46
N PHE A 129 -6.50 7.44 -10.86
CA PHE A 129 -6.09 8.83 -11.07
C PHE A 129 -6.52 9.37 -12.43
N ALA A 130 -6.37 8.61 -13.51
CA ALA A 130 -6.81 9.05 -14.84
C ALA A 130 -8.35 9.14 -14.91
N GLY A 131 -9.05 8.14 -14.38
CA GLY A 131 -10.51 8.17 -14.27
C GLY A 131 -10.99 9.28 -13.35
N GLY A 132 -10.32 9.50 -12.22
CA GLY A 132 -10.58 10.63 -11.34
C GLY A 132 -10.42 11.99 -12.02
N VAL A 133 -9.37 12.18 -12.84
CA VAL A 133 -9.17 13.42 -13.61
C VAL A 133 -10.28 13.61 -14.64
N VAL A 134 -10.66 12.57 -15.39
CA VAL A 134 -11.74 12.65 -16.38
C VAL A 134 -13.07 12.98 -15.69
N LEU A 135 -13.40 12.31 -14.58
CA LEU A 135 -14.61 12.60 -13.82
C LEU A 135 -14.59 14.02 -13.23
N CYS A 136 -13.43 14.48 -12.73
CA CYS A 136 -13.28 15.83 -12.23
C CYS A 136 -13.53 16.86 -13.34
N ALA A 137 -13.00 16.65 -14.55
CA ALA A 137 -13.18 17.58 -15.66
C ALA A 137 -14.63 17.66 -16.16
N VAL A 138 -15.36 16.55 -16.12
CA VAL A 138 -16.72 16.45 -16.68
C VAL A 138 -17.81 16.79 -15.65
N PHE A 139 -17.62 16.40 -14.38
CA PHE A 139 -18.69 16.41 -13.39
C PHE A 139 -18.43 17.25 -12.15
N ALA A 140 -17.21 17.79 -11.95
CA ALA A 140 -16.90 18.46 -10.70
C ALA A 140 -17.67 19.79 -10.55
N ALA A 141 -18.40 19.92 -9.46
CA ALA A 141 -18.88 21.21 -8.96
C ALA A 141 -17.73 22.01 -8.32
N HIS A 142 -16.76 21.31 -7.71
CA HIS A 142 -15.59 21.92 -7.07
C HIS A 142 -14.27 21.38 -7.65
N PRO A 143 -13.94 21.68 -8.93
CA PRO A 143 -12.83 21.06 -9.63
C PRO A 143 -11.48 21.33 -8.97
N ALA A 144 -11.26 22.51 -8.40
CA ALA A 144 -9.99 22.85 -7.76
C ALA A 144 -9.68 21.96 -6.53
N GLY A 145 -10.69 21.74 -5.67
CA GLY A 145 -10.53 20.91 -4.47
C GLY A 145 -10.31 19.45 -4.82
N TRP A 146 -11.09 18.93 -5.77
CA TRP A 146 -10.94 17.55 -6.25
C TRP A 146 -9.59 17.35 -6.97
N ALA A 147 -9.20 18.24 -7.88
CA ALA A 147 -7.91 18.16 -8.57
C ALA A 147 -6.73 18.22 -7.59
N ALA A 148 -6.75 19.14 -6.61
CA ALA A 148 -5.73 19.21 -5.57
C ALA A 148 -5.64 17.89 -4.78
N ALA A 149 -6.77 17.30 -4.45
CA ALA A 149 -6.82 16.04 -3.70
C ALA A 149 -6.27 14.85 -4.54
N LEU A 150 -6.55 14.81 -5.84
CA LEU A 150 -5.95 13.83 -6.76
C LEU A 150 -4.43 14.00 -6.86
N VAL A 151 -3.94 15.24 -6.96
CA VAL A 151 -2.50 15.54 -7.01
C VAL A 151 -1.81 15.11 -5.71
N ILE A 152 -2.38 15.45 -4.56
CA ILE A 152 -1.87 15.02 -3.24
C ILE A 152 -1.82 13.49 -3.16
N GLY A 153 -2.89 12.81 -3.60
CA GLY A 153 -2.95 11.36 -3.65
C GLY A 153 -1.85 10.76 -4.51
N ALA A 154 -1.71 11.21 -5.76
CA ALA A 154 -0.68 10.72 -6.68
C ALA A 154 0.75 11.00 -6.18
N ALA A 155 0.99 12.21 -5.66
CA ALA A 155 2.27 12.61 -5.11
C ALA A 155 2.66 11.74 -3.90
N SER A 156 1.70 11.42 -3.02
CA SER A 156 1.95 10.55 -1.86
C SER A 156 2.33 9.12 -2.23
N MET A 157 1.80 8.58 -3.32
CA MET A 157 2.05 7.21 -3.75
C MET A 157 3.37 7.07 -4.52
N THR A 158 3.79 8.14 -5.18
CA THR A 158 5.02 8.20 -6.00
C THR A 158 6.27 7.69 -5.27
N PRO A 159 6.62 8.09 -4.03
CA PRO A 159 7.81 7.58 -3.36
C PRO A 159 7.75 6.08 -3.06
N VAL A 160 6.58 5.56 -2.68
CA VAL A 160 6.36 4.14 -2.39
C VAL A 160 6.53 3.32 -3.67
N LEU A 161 5.82 3.71 -4.73
CA LEU A 161 5.84 3.02 -6.02
C LEU A 161 7.21 3.14 -6.69
N GLY A 162 7.80 4.33 -6.72
CA GLY A 162 9.12 4.57 -7.27
C GLY A 162 10.18 3.71 -6.59
N ARG A 163 10.09 3.54 -5.27
CA ARG A 163 11.00 2.63 -4.54
C ARG A 163 10.73 1.17 -4.88
N ALA A 164 9.48 0.71 -4.87
CA ALA A 164 9.14 -0.67 -5.21
C ALA A 164 9.64 -1.06 -6.62
N LEU A 165 9.61 -0.11 -7.56
CA LEU A 165 10.04 -0.33 -8.94
C LEU A 165 11.55 -0.20 -9.17
N ARG A 166 12.28 0.56 -8.35
CA ARG A 166 13.68 0.94 -8.62
C ARG A 166 14.68 0.51 -7.55
N ALA A 167 14.22 0.07 -6.37
CA ALA A 167 15.12 -0.34 -5.30
C ALA A 167 15.97 -1.54 -5.74
N PRO A 168 17.26 -1.59 -5.37
CA PRO A 168 18.07 -2.80 -5.53
C PRO A 168 17.47 -3.94 -4.72
N VAL A 169 17.70 -5.17 -5.16
CA VAL A 169 17.32 -6.36 -4.41
C VAL A 169 18.13 -6.44 -3.12
N ILE A 170 17.48 -6.73 -2.01
CA ILE A 170 18.12 -6.99 -0.71
C ILE A 170 17.88 -8.46 -0.35
N ALA A 171 18.79 -9.33 -0.75
CA ALA A 171 18.68 -10.78 -0.56
C ALA A 171 20.06 -11.42 -0.37
N GLU A 172 20.17 -12.36 0.56
CA GLU A 172 21.37 -13.18 0.77
C GLU A 172 21.31 -14.51 -0.02
N ASP A 173 20.11 -15.05 -0.17
CA ASP A 173 19.82 -16.33 -0.80
C ASP A 173 18.56 -16.26 -1.68
N GLU A 174 18.24 -17.38 -2.34
CA GLU A 174 17.08 -17.49 -3.23
C GLU A 174 15.74 -17.29 -2.48
N ALA A 175 15.66 -17.75 -1.23
CA ALA A 175 14.48 -17.54 -0.39
C ALA A 175 14.25 -16.05 -0.08
N SER A 176 15.31 -15.33 0.26
CA SER A 176 15.30 -13.88 0.48
C SER A 176 14.99 -13.10 -0.79
N LEU A 177 15.42 -13.59 -1.96
CA LEU A 177 15.08 -13.02 -3.26
C LEU A 177 13.57 -13.13 -3.53
N ALA A 178 12.98 -14.29 -3.25
CA ALA A 178 11.54 -14.50 -3.38
C ALA A 178 10.74 -13.60 -2.41
N VAL A 179 11.22 -13.45 -1.18
CA VAL A 179 10.63 -12.52 -0.21
C VAL A 179 10.76 -11.07 -0.69
N ASP A 180 11.90 -10.64 -1.24
CA ASP A 180 12.06 -9.28 -1.78
C ASP A 180 11.02 -8.97 -2.85
N ALA A 181 10.79 -9.91 -3.77
CA ALA A 181 9.77 -9.79 -4.80
C ALA A 181 8.36 -9.65 -4.22
N ALA A 182 8.01 -10.49 -3.23
CA ALA A 182 6.72 -10.43 -2.55
C ALA A 182 6.54 -9.11 -1.77
N LEU A 183 7.61 -8.63 -1.13
CA LEU A 183 7.59 -7.41 -0.33
C LEU A 183 7.36 -6.15 -1.17
N ARG A 184 7.86 -6.09 -2.41
CA ARG A 184 7.57 -4.97 -3.33
C ARG A 184 6.07 -4.84 -3.59
N ALA A 185 5.40 -5.97 -3.83
CA ALA A 185 3.95 -6.01 -4.03
C ALA A 185 3.18 -5.68 -2.74
N TYR A 186 3.66 -6.18 -1.60
CA TYR A 186 3.09 -5.88 -0.30
C TYR A 186 3.17 -4.38 0.02
N ASP A 187 4.34 -3.77 -0.13
CA ASP A 187 4.58 -2.37 0.25
C ASP A 187 3.69 -1.41 -0.52
N VAL A 188 3.53 -1.60 -1.84
CA VAL A 188 2.65 -0.73 -2.64
C VAL A 188 1.18 -0.91 -2.25
N ARG A 189 0.74 -2.14 -1.94
CA ARG A 189 -0.66 -2.39 -1.56
C ARG A 189 -0.97 -1.84 -0.16
N ALA A 190 -0.05 -2.02 0.78
CA ALA A 190 -0.20 -1.56 2.15
C ALA A 190 -0.10 -0.04 2.24
N PHE A 191 0.94 0.57 1.63
CA PHE A 191 1.27 1.97 1.89
C PHE A 191 0.86 2.95 0.79
N ALA A 192 0.40 2.45 -0.37
CA ALA A 192 0.01 3.28 -1.50
C ALA A 192 -1.37 2.86 -2.05
N THR A 193 -2.38 2.76 -1.19
CA THR A 193 -3.71 2.31 -1.59
C THR A 193 -4.44 3.39 -2.43
N PRO A 194 -4.66 3.20 -3.74
CA PRO A 194 -5.30 4.22 -4.57
C PRO A 194 -6.79 4.40 -4.25
N PHE A 195 -7.44 3.36 -3.72
CA PHE A 195 -8.89 3.31 -3.49
C PHE A 195 -9.45 4.51 -2.73
N ALA A 196 -8.73 5.03 -1.73
CA ALA A 196 -9.22 6.12 -0.91
C ALA A 196 -9.57 7.36 -1.76
N PHE A 197 -8.85 7.60 -2.86
CA PHE A 197 -9.02 8.81 -3.66
C PHE A 197 -10.25 8.78 -4.58
N GLN A 198 -10.85 7.62 -4.79
CA GLN A 198 -12.12 7.53 -5.54
C GLN A 198 -13.27 8.21 -4.76
N PHE A 199 -13.17 8.26 -3.42
CA PHE A 199 -14.19 8.84 -2.55
C PHE A 199 -14.32 10.36 -2.73
N PHE A 200 -13.34 11.02 -3.35
CA PHE A 200 -13.45 12.44 -3.70
C PHE A 200 -14.59 12.73 -4.67
N ALA A 201 -14.80 11.85 -5.67
CA ALA A 201 -15.96 11.96 -6.54
C ALA A 201 -17.25 11.94 -5.70
N TRP A 202 -17.30 11.09 -4.67
CA TRP A 202 -18.46 11.00 -3.79
C TRP A 202 -18.65 12.24 -2.91
N ILE A 203 -17.58 12.83 -2.38
CA ILE A 203 -17.66 14.11 -1.62
C ILE A 203 -18.32 15.17 -2.50
N ASP A 204 -17.79 15.40 -3.70
CA ASP A 204 -18.30 16.46 -4.59
C ASP A 204 -19.75 16.23 -5.03
N LEU A 205 -20.05 14.98 -5.38
CA LEU A 205 -21.35 14.59 -5.89
C LEU A 205 -22.42 14.59 -4.79
N SER A 206 -22.10 14.15 -3.57
CA SER A 206 -23.06 14.17 -2.45
C SER A 206 -23.38 15.59 -1.97
N THR A 207 -22.46 16.54 -2.13
CA THR A 207 -22.72 17.95 -1.77
C THR A 207 -23.53 18.70 -2.80
N SER A 208 -23.44 18.29 -4.07
CA SER A 208 -24.00 19.08 -5.17
C SER A 208 -25.36 18.54 -5.66
N TRP A 209 -25.75 17.33 -5.21
CA TRP A 209 -26.91 16.62 -5.73
C TRP A 209 -27.66 15.87 -4.62
N PRO A 210 -28.81 16.39 -4.17
CA PRO A 210 -29.62 15.72 -3.14
C PRO A 210 -30.23 14.39 -3.65
N TRP A 211 -30.34 14.22 -4.97
CA TRP A 211 -30.82 12.99 -5.61
C TRP A 211 -29.89 12.62 -6.77
N PRO A 212 -29.50 11.33 -6.93
CA PRO A 212 -28.59 10.92 -7.99
C PRO A 212 -29.30 11.04 -9.35
N PRO A 213 -28.88 11.95 -10.24
CA PRO A 213 -29.43 12.09 -11.59
C PRO A 213 -29.11 10.88 -12.47
N ALA A 214 -29.74 10.76 -13.65
CA ALA A 214 -29.33 9.75 -14.65
C ALA A 214 -27.85 9.87 -15.07
N ARG A 215 -27.29 11.10 -15.05
CA ARG A 215 -25.86 11.36 -15.32
C ARG A 215 -24.90 10.85 -14.23
N PHE A 216 -25.40 10.20 -13.18
CA PHE A 216 -24.60 9.58 -12.11
C PHE A 216 -24.13 8.16 -12.44
N VAL A 217 -24.73 7.52 -13.45
CA VAL A 217 -24.41 6.15 -13.87
C VAL A 217 -22.90 5.96 -14.17
N PRO A 218 -22.21 6.89 -14.87
CA PRO A 218 -20.76 6.77 -15.08
C PRO A 218 -19.93 6.77 -13.79
N ALA A 219 -20.32 7.58 -12.79
CA ALA A 219 -19.63 7.61 -11.51
C ALA A 219 -19.79 6.28 -10.76
N ILE A 220 -21.01 5.73 -10.72
CA ILE A 220 -21.27 4.41 -10.14
C ILE A 220 -20.47 3.32 -10.87
N GLY A 221 -20.48 3.34 -12.20
CA GLY A 221 -19.68 2.42 -13.02
C GLY A 221 -18.19 2.51 -12.70
N TYR A 222 -17.67 3.71 -12.47
CA TYR A 222 -16.30 3.94 -12.03
C TYR A 222 -16.01 3.36 -10.64
N PHE A 223 -16.87 3.56 -9.63
CA PHE A 223 -16.71 2.95 -8.30
C PHE A 223 -16.73 1.42 -8.39
N VAL A 224 -17.64 0.85 -9.17
CA VAL A 224 -17.73 -0.60 -9.38
C VAL A 224 -16.46 -1.13 -10.06
N LEU A 225 -15.98 -0.44 -11.11
CA LEU A 225 -14.76 -0.82 -11.82
C LEU A 225 -13.53 -0.80 -10.89
N VAL A 226 -13.32 0.30 -10.16
CA VAL A 226 -12.17 0.43 -9.25
C VAL A 226 -12.27 -0.60 -8.12
N GLY A 227 -13.45 -0.79 -7.54
CA GLY A 227 -13.72 -1.81 -6.54
C GLY A 227 -13.41 -3.24 -7.05
N ALA A 228 -13.87 -3.58 -8.26
CA ALA A 228 -13.59 -4.87 -8.88
C ALA A 228 -12.09 -5.09 -9.11
N VAL A 229 -11.37 -4.07 -9.59
CA VAL A 229 -9.91 -4.14 -9.81
C VAL A 229 -9.17 -4.34 -8.48
N ILE A 230 -9.58 -3.67 -7.40
CA ILE A 230 -8.95 -3.81 -6.08
C ILE A 230 -9.22 -5.19 -5.48
N VAL A 231 -10.47 -5.66 -5.55
CA VAL A 231 -10.81 -7.01 -5.08
C VAL A 231 -10.04 -8.06 -5.90
N GLY A 232 -9.91 -7.86 -7.22
CA GLY A 232 -9.06 -8.69 -8.08
C GLY A 232 -7.60 -8.68 -7.62
N ALA A 233 -7.02 -7.50 -7.38
CA ALA A 233 -5.66 -7.35 -6.88
C ALA A 233 -5.46 -8.02 -5.51
N ALA A 234 -6.41 -7.88 -4.59
CA ALA A 234 -6.38 -8.52 -3.27
C ALA A 234 -6.49 -10.05 -3.36
N ARG A 235 -7.32 -10.58 -4.27
CA ARG A 235 -7.42 -12.02 -4.52
C ARG A 235 -6.14 -12.57 -5.15
N ALA A 236 -5.58 -11.88 -6.13
CA ALA A 236 -4.30 -12.26 -6.74
C ALA A 236 -3.18 -12.26 -5.69
N ALA A 237 -3.16 -11.28 -4.78
CA ALA A 237 -2.23 -11.21 -3.67
C ALA A 237 -2.29 -12.45 -2.76
N ARG A 238 -3.51 -12.84 -2.34
CA ARG A 238 -3.72 -13.97 -1.43
C ARG A 238 -3.31 -15.31 -2.02
N ARG A 239 -3.26 -15.41 -3.36
CA ARG A 239 -2.84 -16.63 -4.07
C ARG A 239 -1.33 -16.70 -4.30
N ALA A 240 -0.61 -15.60 -4.09
CA ALA A 240 0.85 -15.59 -4.24
C ALA A 240 1.49 -16.21 -2.99
N GLY A 241 1.67 -17.53 -3.04
CA GLY A 241 2.48 -18.26 -2.07
C GLY A 241 3.97 -17.97 -2.25
N LEU A 242 4.74 -18.18 -1.20
CA LEU A 242 6.20 -18.19 -1.30
C LEU A 242 6.65 -19.51 -1.93
N PRO A 243 7.69 -19.52 -2.78
CA PRO A 243 8.26 -20.76 -3.28
C PRO A 243 8.88 -21.57 -2.13
N PRO A 244 9.07 -22.89 -2.28
CA PRO A 244 9.86 -23.67 -1.33
C PRO A 244 11.26 -23.07 -1.16
N GLY A 245 11.78 -22.99 0.06
CA GLY A 245 13.07 -22.39 0.34
C GLY A 245 13.45 -22.41 1.82
N HIS A 246 14.71 -22.09 2.13
CA HIS A 246 15.20 -21.98 3.50
C HIS A 246 14.93 -20.57 4.04
N TYR A 247 13.86 -20.40 4.80
CA TYR A 247 13.46 -19.11 5.37
C TYR A 247 13.98 -18.89 6.81
N GLY A 248 14.70 -19.88 7.35
CA GLY A 248 15.21 -19.95 8.70
C GLY A 248 15.20 -21.38 9.23
N THR A 249 15.42 -21.56 10.53
CA THR A 249 15.49 -22.90 11.15
C THR A 249 14.11 -23.41 11.57
N VAL A 250 13.90 -24.71 11.40
CA VAL A 250 12.75 -25.45 11.94
C VAL A 250 13.33 -26.38 13.00
N THR A 251 12.93 -26.21 14.26
CA THR A 251 13.22 -27.17 15.31
C THR A 251 12.32 -28.38 15.09
N SER A 252 12.94 -29.48 14.65
CA SER A 252 12.31 -30.80 14.53
C SER A 252 12.01 -31.41 15.90
#